data_AF-A0A1Q6M1R1-F1
#
_entry.id   AF-A0A1Q6M1R1-F1
#
_cell.length_a   1.000
_cell.length_b   1.000
_cell.length_c   1.000
_cell.angle_alpha   90.00
_cell.angle_beta   90.00
_cell.angle_gamma   90.00
#
_symmetry.space_group_name_H-M   'P 1'
#
loop_
_entity.id
_entity.type
_entity.pdbx_description
1 polymer ?
#
loop_
_entity_poly.entity_id
_entity_poly.type
_entity_poly.pdbx_seq_one_letter_code
_entity_poly.pdbx_strand_id
1 'polypeptide(L)'
;MKSTLKKTEKGITLVALVVTIVVLLILAGVSINLVLGNNGIIAKAKEAETKSAEASQNDLKGMNALAEEMNNALGEKPKVDLSKYKIGDSVNYTYDPASSSYTLESKYSGYSSNQTIAQTTGLTWKVLNVDKENDTVDIISTNPTSSTVIFANILGYNNGPYLMNEICKAQYSNKTLGVNARSINLLDMEKHLTADGITARNAYQYDSSTAKYGTTKTYPSNTKYPSLYANQKGAGPNITEAEASKKITQPDTTKGNDPYEESKPIVPKGTTEPTNDSTYGTGNPLTVTQTYYYRPINDTNYGTASSILANSTKFWVAARDVHTRSDYATFGLRIADTNAYGCNMFYSNGDTGGSTCALRPVVSLPSRLLTGEQTNGAWNLSK
;
A
#
# COMPACT_ATOMS: atom_id res chain seq x y z
N MET A 1 -10.19 -18.12 122.00
CA MET A 1 -9.70 -16.73 122.12
C MET A 1 -8.45 -16.56 121.24
N LYS A 2 -8.43 -15.48 120.44
CA LYS A 2 -7.32 -14.61 119.94
C LYS A 2 -6.04 -15.20 119.30
N SER A 3 -5.25 -14.50 118.46
CA SER A 3 -5.35 -13.25 117.65
C SER A 3 -4.08 -13.11 116.76
N THR A 4 -4.07 -12.13 115.86
CA THR A 4 -3.04 -11.79 114.83
C THR A 4 -2.24 -10.50 115.15
N LEU A 5 -1.10 -10.19 114.46
CA LEU A 5 -0.59 -8.82 114.06
C LEU A 5 0.72 -8.78 113.15
N LYS A 6 1.10 -7.59 112.57
CA LYS A 6 1.66 -7.21 111.20
C LYS A 6 3.08 -6.47 111.07
N LYS A 7 3.58 -6.16 109.82
CA LYS A 7 4.81 -5.36 109.33
C LYS A 7 4.66 -4.70 107.89
N THR A 8 5.30 -3.56 107.49
CA THR A 8 5.37 -2.96 106.07
C THR A 8 6.34 -1.74 105.85
N GLU A 9 7.22 -1.67 104.80
CA GLU A 9 7.70 -0.41 104.07
C GLU A 9 8.49 -0.63 102.74
N LYS A 10 9.29 -1.70 102.52
CA LYS A 10 9.98 -2.00 101.22
C LYS A 10 9.03 -2.32 100.03
N GLY A 11 7.73 -2.32 100.25
CA GLY A 11 6.72 -2.68 99.25
C GLY A 11 6.44 -1.58 98.21
N ILE A 12 6.63 -0.30 98.54
CA ILE A 12 6.08 0.81 97.73
C ILE A 12 6.79 0.97 96.38
N THR A 13 8.13 0.86 96.31
CA THR A 13 8.91 1.02 95.06
C THR A 13 8.73 -0.15 94.10
N LEU A 14 8.61 -1.38 94.63
CA LEU A 14 8.37 -2.59 93.83
C LEU A 14 6.96 -2.57 93.23
N VAL A 15 5.98 -2.10 94.00
CA VAL A 15 4.59 -1.95 93.56
C VAL A 15 4.49 -0.94 92.41
N ALA A 16 5.18 0.19 92.48
CA ALA A 16 5.18 1.19 91.40
C ALA A 16 5.75 0.66 90.07
N LEU A 17 6.84 -0.12 90.14
CA LEU A 17 7.45 -0.76 88.97
C LEU A 17 6.53 -1.84 88.37
N VAL A 18 5.91 -2.66 89.22
CA VAL A 18 4.96 -3.69 88.78
C VAL A 18 3.74 -3.05 88.11
N VAL A 19 3.19 -1.97 88.68
CA VAL A 19 2.04 -1.26 88.10
C VAL A 19 2.38 -0.66 86.73
N THR A 20 3.56 -0.07 86.56
CA THR A 20 3.97 0.48 85.25
C THR A 20 4.15 -0.60 84.19
N ILE A 21 4.74 -1.75 84.54
CA ILE A 21 4.86 -2.89 83.62
C ILE A 21 3.47 -3.43 83.23
N VAL A 22 2.55 -3.58 84.18
CA VAL A 22 1.18 -4.04 83.91
C VAL A 22 0.44 -3.08 82.98
N VAL A 23 0.53 -1.77 83.22
CA VAL A 23 -0.09 -0.75 82.36
C VAL A 23 0.48 -0.78 80.94
N LEU A 24 1.81 -0.90 80.79
CA LEU A 24 2.46 -1.02 79.49
C LEU A 24 2.06 -2.29 78.74
N LEU A 25 1.92 -3.42 79.43
CA LEU A 25 1.45 -4.68 78.82
C LEU A 25 0.00 -4.59 78.34
N ILE A 26 -0.87 -3.91 79.10
CA ILE A 26 -2.27 -3.67 78.69
C ILE A 26 -2.32 -2.75 77.46
N LEU A 27 -1.57 -1.64 77.48
CA LEU A 27 -1.48 -0.71 76.35
C LEU A 27 -0.93 -1.40 75.09
N ALA A 28 0.10 -2.23 75.24
CA ALA A 28 0.65 -3.02 74.14
C ALA A 28 -0.37 -4.02 73.59
N GLY A 29 -1.12 -4.72 74.45
CA GLY A 29 -2.18 -5.64 74.04
C GLY A 29 -3.30 -4.97 73.23
N VAL A 30 -3.76 -3.80 73.68
CA VAL A 30 -4.78 -3.02 72.96
C VAL A 30 -4.25 -2.49 71.62
N SER A 31 -3.00 -2.00 71.61
CA SER A 31 -2.35 -1.45 70.40
C SER A 31 -2.11 -2.54 69.35
N ILE A 32 -1.66 -3.72 69.76
CA ILE A 32 -1.45 -4.88 68.89
C ILE A 32 -2.78 -5.33 68.29
N ASN A 33 -3.85 -5.39 69.08
CA ASN A 33 -5.17 -5.80 68.57
C ASN A 33 -5.76 -4.76 67.59
N LEU A 34 -5.50 -3.47 67.80
CA LEU A 34 -5.92 -2.40 66.87
C LEU A 34 -5.18 -2.48 65.52
N VAL A 35 -3.93 -2.94 65.50
CA VAL A 35 -3.12 -3.02 64.28
C VAL A 35 -3.29 -4.36 63.56
N LEU A 36 -3.21 -5.48 64.30
CA LEU A 36 -3.12 -6.85 63.80
C LEU A 36 -4.38 -7.69 64.03
N GLY A 37 -5.36 -7.22 64.80
CA GLY A 37 -6.61 -7.94 65.02
C GLY A 37 -7.44 -8.05 63.73
N ASN A 38 -8.46 -8.92 63.74
CA ASN A 38 -9.29 -9.19 62.56
C ASN A 38 -10.03 -7.94 62.03
N ASN A 39 -10.25 -6.93 62.88
CA ASN A 39 -10.81 -5.62 62.49
C ASN A 39 -9.77 -4.49 62.55
N GLY A 40 -8.48 -4.86 62.66
CA GLY A 40 -7.37 -3.94 62.77
C GLY A 40 -7.04 -3.25 61.45
N ILE A 41 -6.16 -2.25 61.55
CA ILE A 41 -5.84 -1.36 60.41
C ILE A 41 -5.26 -2.14 59.22
N ILE A 42 -4.41 -3.15 59.45
CA ILE A 42 -3.80 -3.94 58.37
C ILE A 42 -4.86 -4.77 57.64
N ALA A 43 -5.77 -5.40 58.37
CA ALA A 43 -6.86 -6.20 57.79
C ALA A 43 -7.78 -5.32 56.92
N LYS A 44 -8.15 -4.13 57.42
CA LYS A 44 -8.98 -3.16 56.67
C LYS A 44 -8.27 -2.60 55.44
N ALA A 45 -6.96 -2.31 55.54
CA ALA A 45 -6.17 -1.86 54.40
C ALA A 45 -6.13 -2.93 53.29
N LYS A 46 -5.95 -4.20 53.68
CA LYS A 46 -5.95 -5.33 52.74
C LYS A 46 -7.31 -5.60 52.11
N GLU A 47 -8.40 -5.43 52.87
CA GLU A 47 -9.77 -5.48 52.33
C GLU A 47 -10.02 -4.34 51.33
N ALA A 48 -9.58 -3.12 51.63
CA ALA A 48 -9.70 -1.98 50.74
C ALA A 48 -8.89 -2.16 49.46
N GLU A 49 -7.67 -2.71 49.57
CA GLU A 49 -6.84 -3.09 48.42
C GLU A 49 -7.54 -4.12 47.54
N THR A 50 -8.13 -5.16 48.15
CA THR A 50 -8.85 -6.22 47.42
C THR A 50 -10.09 -5.65 46.71
N LYS A 51 -10.90 -4.84 47.41
CA LYS A 51 -12.07 -4.17 46.82
C LYS A 51 -11.67 -3.21 45.71
N SER A 52 -10.54 -2.51 45.84
CA SER A 52 -10.02 -1.64 44.79
C SER A 52 -9.57 -2.47 43.57
N ALA A 53 -8.90 -3.60 43.77
CA ALA A 53 -8.49 -4.50 42.69
C ALA A 53 -9.70 -5.12 41.97
N GLU A 54 -10.72 -5.54 42.72
CA GLU A 54 -11.99 -6.03 42.19
C GLU A 54 -12.74 -4.95 41.39
N ALA A 55 -12.79 -3.72 41.89
CA ALA A 55 -13.37 -2.58 41.18
C ALA A 55 -12.63 -2.32 39.86
N SER A 56 -11.30 -2.26 39.87
CA SER A 56 -10.51 -2.07 38.63
C SER A 56 -10.70 -3.21 37.63
N GLN A 57 -10.84 -4.46 38.08
CA GLN A 57 -11.13 -5.60 37.21
C GLN A 57 -12.56 -5.54 36.63
N ASN A 58 -13.54 -5.10 37.43
CA ASN A 58 -14.90 -4.91 36.97
C ASN A 58 -15.02 -3.74 35.98
N ASP A 59 -14.28 -2.66 36.20
CA ASP A 59 -14.18 -1.54 35.26
C ASP A 59 -13.59 -2.01 33.92
N LEU A 60 -12.52 -2.81 33.95
CA LEU A 60 -11.91 -3.42 32.75
C LEU A 60 -12.89 -4.32 31.98
N LYS A 61 -13.65 -5.16 32.70
CA LYS A 61 -14.70 -5.99 32.08
C LYS A 61 -15.82 -5.14 31.49
N GLY A 62 -16.26 -4.10 32.20
CA GLY A 62 -17.28 -3.17 31.74
C GLY A 62 -16.84 -2.41 30.48
N MET A 63 -15.57 -1.96 30.44
CA MET A 63 -14.99 -1.30 29.27
C MET A 63 -14.90 -2.23 28.05
N ASN A 64 -14.52 -3.49 28.25
CA ASN A 64 -14.47 -4.47 27.17
C ASN A 64 -15.87 -4.81 26.64
N ALA A 65 -16.86 -4.96 27.52
CA ALA A 65 -18.25 -5.17 27.13
C ALA A 65 -18.82 -3.97 26.36
N LEU A 66 -18.49 -2.75 26.79
CA LEU A 66 -18.90 -1.52 26.09
C LEU A 66 -18.24 -1.41 24.71
N ALA A 67 -16.98 -1.84 24.57
CA ALA A 67 -16.29 -1.90 23.29
C ALA A 67 -16.90 -2.94 22.35
N GLU A 68 -17.28 -4.12 22.85
CA GLU A 68 -18.00 -5.13 22.08
C GLU A 68 -19.40 -4.66 21.67
N GLU A 69 -20.15 -4.03 22.58
CA GLU A 69 -21.47 -3.44 22.26
C GLU A 69 -21.33 -2.31 21.24
N MET A 70 -20.30 -1.47 21.32
CA MET A 70 -20.03 -0.42 20.35
C MET A 70 -19.66 -1.02 18.97
N ASN A 71 -18.84 -2.06 18.93
CA ASN A 71 -18.49 -2.77 17.68
C ASN A 71 -19.74 -3.41 17.04
N ASN A 72 -20.60 -4.01 17.86
CA ASN A 72 -21.87 -4.61 17.41
C ASN A 72 -22.89 -3.54 16.98
N ALA A 73 -22.95 -2.38 17.66
CA ALA A 73 -23.86 -1.27 17.34
C ALA A 73 -23.42 -0.47 16.11
N LEU A 74 -22.12 -0.41 15.82
CA LEU A 74 -21.56 0.22 14.62
C LEU A 74 -21.63 -0.69 13.38
N GLY A 75 -21.98 -1.97 13.53
CA GLY A 75 -22.11 -2.90 12.41
C GLY A 75 -20.79 -3.17 11.67
N GLU A 76 -19.65 -2.91 12.29
CA GLU A 76 -18.36 -3.31 11.72
C GLU A 76 -18.24 -4.83 11.82
N LYS A 77 -18.35 -5.51 10.66
CA LYS A 77 -18.02 -6.93 10.54
C LYS A 77 -16.65 -7.15 11.21
N PRO A 78 -16.45 -8.24 12.00
CA PRO A 78 -15.18 -8.52 12.62
C PRO A 78 -14.07 -8.43 11.57
N LYS A 79 -13.03 -7.66 11.86
CA LYS A 79 -11.90 -7.45 10.94
C LYS A 79 -11.36 -8.81 10.51
N VAL A 80 -11.44 -9.10 9.21
CA VAL A 80 -10.95 -10.37 8.68
C VAL A 80 -9.45 -10.45 8.88
N ASP A 81 -9.00 -11.59 9.38
CA ASP A 81 -7.58 -11.90 9.51
C ASP A 81 -6.95 -12.05 8.12
N LEU A 82 -6.30 -10.97 7.65
CA LEU A 82 -5.61 -10.92 6.37
C LEU A 82 -4.43 -11.89 6.29
N SER A 83 -3.94 -12.46 7.40
CA SER A 83 -2.85 -13.44 7.37
C SER A 83 -3.24 -14.75 6.67
N LYS A 84 -4.54 -15.00 6.51
CA LYS A 84 -5.08 -16.15 5.79
C LYS A 84 -4.95 -16.03 4.26
N TYR A 85 -4.90 -14.81 3.74
CA TYR A 85 -4.84 -14.53 2.31
C TYR A 85 -3.39 -14.60 1.83
N LYS A 86 -3.17 -15.25 0.69
CA LYS A 86 -1.85 -15.39 0.07
C LYS A 86 -1.89 -14.98 -1.39
N ILE A 87 -0.76 -14.46 -1.87
CA ILE A 87 -0.56 -14.17 -3.29
C ILE A 87 -0.86 -15.43 -4.10
N GLY A 88 -1.71 -15.28 -5.11
CA GLY A 88 -2.15 -16.36 -5.98
C GLY A 88 -3.42 -17.08 -5.55
N ASP A 89 -3.95 -16.84 -4.34
CA ASP A 89 -5.23 -17.37 -3.92
C ASP A 89 -6.34 -16.90 -4.87
N SER A 90 -7.28 -17.79 -5.19
CA SER A 90 -8.43 -17.43 -6.02
C SER A 90 -9.44 -16.60 -5.20
N VAL A 91 -10.13 -15.66 -5.86
CA VAL A 91 -11.15 -14.81 -5.22
C VAL A 91 -12.42 -14.80 -6.07
N ASN A 92 -13.57 -15.02 -5.43
CA ASN A 92 -14.90 -14.99 -6.05
C ASN A 92 -15.39 -13.55 -6.23
N TYR A 93 -14.62 -12.76 -6.98
CA TYR A 93 -15.03 -11.43 -7.39
C TYR A 93 -15.82 -11.49 -8.70
N THR A 94 -17.00 -10.87 -8.70
CA THR A 94 -17.83 -10.68 -9.89
C THR A 94 -17.90 -9.20 -10.18
N TYR A 95 -17.53 -8.80 -11.39
CA TYR A 95 -17.71 -7.43 -11.87
C TYR A 95 -19.11 -7.25 -12.48
N ASP A 96 -19.60 -6.02 -12.50
CA ASP A 96 -20.90 -5.72 -13.09
C ASP A 96 -20.89 -5.99 -14.60
N PRO A 97 -21.90 -6.66 -15.17
CA PRO A 97 -22.04 -6.74 -16.62
C PRO A 97 -22.11 -5.33 -17.22
N ALA A 98 -21.26 -5.06 -18.20
CA ALA A 98 -21.25 -3.76 -18.84
C ALA A 98 -22.49 -3.61 -19.73
N SER A 99 -23.22 -2.51 -19.58
CA SER A 99 -24.39 -2.21 -20.42
C SER A 99 -24.01 -1.97 -21.89
N SER A 100 -22.77 -1.55 -22.15
CA SER A 100 -22.22 -1.29 -23.48
C SER A 100 -20.69 -1.38 -23.46
N SER A 101 -20.09 -1.47 -24.65
CA SER A 101 -18.65 -1.30 -24.84
C SER A 101 -18.18 0.10 -24.46
N TYR A 102 -16.91 0.23 -24.06
CA TYR A 102 -16.27 1.52 -23.85
C TYR A 102 -15.83 2.12 -25.19
N THR A 103 -16.24 3.36 -25.46
CA THR A 103 -15.80 4.10 -26.66
C THR A 103 -14.58 4.95 -26.31
N LEU A 104 -13.42 4.59 -26.85
CA LEU A 104 -12.19 5.37 -26.72
C LEU A 104 -11.99 6.25 -27.95
N GLU A 105 -12.04 7.57 -27.75
CA GLU A 105 -11.87 8.52 -28.85
C GLU A 105 -10.41 8.61 -29.34
N SER A 106 -10.24 8.70 -30.66
CA SER A 106 -8.95 8.91 -31.35
C SER A 106 -8.20 10.13 -30.83
N LYS A 107 -8.92 11.23 -30.54
CA LYS A 107 -8.36 12.48 -30.02
C LYS A 107 -7.69 12.37 -28.64
N TYR A 108 -7.85 11.24 -27.94
CA TYR A 108 -7.19 10.96 -26.67
C TYR A 108 -6.21 9.78 -26.74
N SER A 109 -6.49 8.77 -27.56
CA SER A 109 -5.60 7.59 -27.70
C SER A 109 -4.41 7.83 -28.61
N GLY A 110 -4.52 8.82 -29.51
CA GLY A 110 -3.57 9.08 -30.58
C GLY A 110 -3.61 8.07 -31.72
N TYR A 111 -4.50 7.08 -31.65
CA TYR A 111 -4.82 6.20 -32.77
C TYR A 111 -5.68 6.93 -33.80
N SER A 112 -5.62 6.52 -35.07
CA SER A 112 -6.28 7.20 -36.19
C SER A 112 -7.80 7.09 -36.20
N SER A 113 -8.39 6.20 -35.40
CA SER A 113 -9.85 6.05 -35.30
C SER A 113 -10.31 5.84 -33.85
N ASN A 114 -11.59 6.11 -33.61
CA ASN A 114 -12.20 5.72 -32.34
C ASN A 114 -12.18 4.19 -32.21
N GLN A 115 -12.08 3.72 -30.98
CA GLN A 115 -12.00 2.30 -30.64
C GLN A 115 -13.20 1.90 -29.80
N THR A 116 -13.69 0.69 -30.03
CA THR A 116 -14.78 0.08 -29.26
C THR A 116 -14.22 -1.08 -28.47
N ILE A 117 -14.11 -0.92 -27.15
CA ILE A 117 -13.48 -1.91 -26.26
C ILE A 117 -14.59 -2.68 -25.56
N ALA A 118 -14.80 -3.94 -25.92
CA ALA A 118 -15.81 -4.79 -25.31
C ALA A 118 -15.35 -5.33 -23.94
N GLN A 119 -16.31 -5.60 -23.05
CA GLN A 119 -16.04 -6.26 -21.78
C GLN A 119 -15.63 -7.71 -22.04
N THR A 120 -14.52 -8.15 -21.47
CA THR A 120 -14.16 -9.57 -21.46
C THR A 120 -15.04 -10.30 -20.46
N THR A 121 -15.74 -11.35 -20.88
CA THR A 121 -16.55 -12.19 -20.00
C THR A 121 -15.73 -13.35 -19.42
N GLY A 122 -16.11 -13.83 -18.23
CA GLY A 122 -15.48 -15.00 -17.62
C GLY A 122 -14.07 -14.79 -17.06
N LEU A 123 -13.67 -13.54 -16.76
CA LEU A 123 -12.41 -13.30 -16.06
C LEU A 123 -12.48 -13.87 -14.63
N THR A 124 -11.49 -14.68 -14.29
CA THR A 124 -11.25 -15.18 -12.93
C THR A 124 -10.20 -14.32 -12.22
N TRP A 125 -10.19 -14.31 -10.89
CA TRP A 125 -9.39 -13.36 -10.11
C TRP A 125 -8.50 -14.06 -9.10
N LYS A 126 -7.29 -13.53 -8.93
CA LYS A 126 -6.32 -13.99 -7.93
C LYS A 126 -5.83 -12.84 -7.08
N VAL A 127 -5.45 -13.13 -5.84
CA VAL A 127 -4.76 -12.19 -4.97
C VAL A 127 -3.42 -11.81 -5.60
N LEU A 128 -3.23 -10.52 -5.85
CA LEU A 128 -1.96 -9.94 -6.25
C LEU A 128 -1.16 -9.51 -5.02
N ASN A 129 -1.82 -8.82 -4.09
CA ASN A 129 -1.17 -8.22 -2.93
C ASN A 129 -2.09 -8.22 -1.71
N VAL A 130 -1.50 -8.35 -0.52
CA VAL A 130 -2.19 -8.23 0.77
C VAL A 130 -1.55 -7.06 1.52
N ASP A 131 -2.27 -5.93 1.56
CA ASP A 131 -1.82 -4.70 2.18
C ASP A 131 -2.39 -4.61 3.60
N LYS A 132 -1.58 -4.98 4.58
CA LYS A 132 -1.96 -4.96 6.00
C LYS A 132 -2.00 -3.54 6.57
N GLU A 133 -1.28 -2.60 5.97
CA GLU A 133 -1.22 -1.21 6.43
C GLU A 133 -2.50 -0.47 6.06
N ASN A 134 -2.97 -0.67 4.84
CA ASN A 134 -4.21 -0.06 4.33
C ASN A 134 -5.44 -0.96 4.48
N ASP A 135 -5.27 -2.16 5.05
CA ASP A 135 -6.34 -3.13 5.28
C ASP A 135 -7.09 -3.52 3.98
N THR A 136 -6.31 -3.77 2.92
CA THR A 136 -6.84 -4.13 1.59
C THR A 136 -6.18 -5.37 1.01
N VAL A 137 -6.90 -6.02 0.10
CA VAL A 137 -6.37 -7.09 -0.75
C VAL A 137 -6.54 -6.65 -2.20
N ASP A 138 -5.43 -6.47 -2.90
CA ASP A 138 -5.47 -6.23 -4.35
C ASP A 138 -5.66 -7.56 -5.05
N ILE A 139 -6.68 -7.66 -5.89
CA ILE A 139 -6.91 -8.79 -6.77
C ILE A 139 -6.66 -8.39 -8.22
N ILE A 140 -6.21 -9.34 -9.03
CA ILE A 140 -5.92 -9.16 -10.45
C ILE A 140 -6.63 -10.24 -11.26
N SER A 141 -7.13 -9.86 -12.43
CA SER A 141 -7.61 -10.82 -13.43
C SER A 141 -6.52 -11.87 -13.73
N THR A 142 -6.89 -13.13 -13.89
CA THR A 142 -5.93 -14.23 -14.13
C THR A 142 -5.38 -14.20 -15.55
N ASN A 143 -6.19 -13.77 -16.52
CA ASN A 143 -5.82 -13.57 -17.92
C ASN A 143 -6.04 -12.12 -18.34
N PRO A 144 -5.20 -11.55 -19.22
CA PRO A 144 -5.47 -10.22 -19.77
C PRO A 144 -6.81 -10.22 -20.52
N THR A 145 -7.36 -9.04 -20.73
CA THR A 145 -8.62 -8.88 -21.47
C THR A 145 -8.49 -9.41 -22.90
N SER A 146 -9.55 -10.00 -23.45
CA SER A 146 -9.57 -10.43 -24.85
C SER A 146 -9.63 -9.25 -25.82
N SER A 147 -10.28 -8.15 -25.40
CA SER A 147 -10.23 -6.89 -26.11
C SER A 147 -8.90 -6.18 -25.86
N THR A 148 -8.32 -5.62 -26.92
CA THR A 148 -7.06 -4.88 -26.88
C THR A 148 -7.31 -3.39 -27.09
N VAL A 149 -6.38 -2.56 -26.60
CA VAL A 149 -6.42 -1.10 -26.72
C VAL A 149 -5.18 -0.63 -27.45
N ILE A 150 -5.37 0.31 -28.39
CA ILE A 150 -4.29 0.94 -29.16
C ILE A 150 -3.98 2.30 -28.56
N PHE A 151 -2.71 2.53 -28.23
CA PHE A 151 -2.17 3.84 -27.91
C PHE A 151 -1.05 4.16 -28.90
N ALA A 152 -1.01 5.40 -29.37
CA ALA A 152 -0.03 5.87 -30.34
C ALA A 152 0.30 7.34 -30.17
N ASN A 153 1.48 7.75 -30.65
CA ASN A 153 1.92 9.14 -30.71
C ASN A 153 1.94 9.85 -29.34
N ILE A 154 2.06 11.18 -29.33
CA ILE A 154 2.08 12.01 -28.13
C ILE A 154 0.83 11.82 -27.25
N LEU A 155 -0.34 11.66 -27.87
CA LEU A 155 -1.59 11.45 -27.14
C LEU A 155 -1.62 10.10 -26.40
N GLY A 156 -1.11 9.04 -27.04
CA GLY A 156 -0.95 7.74 -26.40
C GLY A 156 -0.01 7.81 -25.20
N TYR A 157 1.14 8.49 -25.36
CA TYR A 157 2.06 8.76 -24.24
C TYR A 157 1.39 9.54 -23.11
N ASN A 158 0.70 10.63 -23.45
CA ASN A 158 0.09 11.53 -22.48
C ASN A 158 -1.08 10.88 -21.73
N ASN A 159 -1.95 10.13 -22.41
CA ASN A 159 -3.20 9.67 -21.80
C ASN A 159 -3.24 8.17 -21.50
N GLY A 160 -2.27 7.38 -21.97
CA GLY A 160 -2.25 5.93 -21.85
C GLY A 160 -2.60 5.42 -20.45
N PRO A 161 -1.84 5.78 -19.40
CA PRO A 161 -2.10 5.30 -18.04
C PRO A 161 -3.49 5.65 -17.52
N TYR A 162 -3.97 6.87 -17.77
CA TYR A 162 -5.30 7.32 -17.37
C TYR A 162 -6.40 6.51 -18.06
N LEU A 163 -6.32 6.39 -19.39
CA LEU A 163 -7.35 5.72 -20.19
C LEU A 163 -7.40 4.21 -19.92
N MET A 164 -6.26 3.58 -19.65
CA MET A 164 -6.23 2.18 -19.19
C MET A 164 -7.06 2.00 -17.91
N ASN A 165 -6.93 2.91 -16.95
CA ASN A 165 -7.69 2.88 -15.70
C ASN A 165 -9.18 3.14 -15.94
N GLU A 166 -9.55 4.14 -16.74
CA GLU A 166 -10.95 4.46 -17.00
C GLU A 166 -11.68 3.36 -17.78
N ILE A 167 -11.00 2.69 -18.72
CA ILE A 167 -11.56 1.52 -19.41
C ILE A 167 -11.79 0.39 -18.40
N CYS A 168 -10.79 0.09 -17.56
CA CYS A 168 -10.95 -0.97 -16.55
C CYS A 168 -12.05 -0.64 -15.55
N LYS A 169 -12.15 0.61 -15.11
CA LYS A 169 -13.19 1.08 -14.20
C LYS A 169 -14.58 0.93 -14.79
N ALA A 170 -14.78 1.32 -16.04
CA ALA A 170 -16.07 1.18 -16.71
C ALA A 170 -16.45 -0.30 -16.93
N GLN A 171 -15.47 -1.15 -17.20
CA GLN A 171 -15.69 -2.53 -17.64
C GLN A 171 -15.58 -3.59 -16.54
N TYR A 172 -14.93 -3.33 -15.40
CA TYR A 172 -14.61 -4.39 -14.43
C TYR A 172 -14.84 -3.99 -12.97
N SER A 173 -15.55 -2.88 -12.70
CA SER A 173 -15.93 -2.46 -11.35
C SER A 173 -17.16 -3.22 -10.84
N ASN A 174 -17.45 -3.09 -9.54
CA ASN A 174 -18.69 -3.59 -8.93
C ASN A 174 -19.31 -2.51 -8.06
N LYS A 175 -20.45 -1.98 -8.50
CA LYS A 175 -21.18 -0.89 -7.83
C LYS A 175 -21.79 -1.32 -6.51
N THR A 176 -22.31 -2.55 -6.41
CA THR A 176 -22.91 -3.07 -5.18
C THR A 176 -21.88 -3.17 -4.05
N LEU A 177 -20.67 -3.62 -4.38
CA LEU A 177 -19.55 -3.69 -3.44
C LEU A 177 -18.86 -2.33 -3.22
N GLY A 178 -19.18 -1.32 -4.04
CA GLY A 178 -18.59 0.00 -3.97
C GLY A 178 -17.10 0.03 -4.31
N VAL A 179 -16.63 -0.87 -5.18
CA VAL A 179 -15.22 -0.98 -5.59
C VAL A 179 -15.04 -0.66 -7.07
N ASN A 180 -13.98 0.08 -7.35
CA ASN A 180 -13.58 0.42 -8.71
C ASN A 180 -12.42 -0.46 -9.17
N ALA A 181 -12.51 -0.96 -10.40
CA ALA A 181 -11.37 -1.53 -11.09
C ALA A 181 -10.49 -0.44 -11.71
N ARG A 182 -9.24 -0.82 -11.95
CA ARG A 182 -8.23 -0.05 -12.67
C ARG A 182 -7.34 -1.02 -13.45
N SER A 183 -6.49 -0.53 -14.34
CA SER A 183 -5.47 -1.39 -14.94
C SER A 183 -4.33 -1.59 -13.92
N ILE A 184 -3.59 -2.69 -14.06
CA ILE A 184 -2.32 -2.85 -13.37
C ILE A 184 -1.40 -1.67 -13.72
N ASN A 185 -0.70 -1.13 -12.73
CA ASN A 185 0.24 -0.02 -12.90
C ASN A 185 1.66 -0.43 -12.48
N LEU A 186 2.63 0.48 -12.64
CA LEU A 186 4.02 0.17 -12.29
C LEU A 186 4.21 -0.07 -10.80
N LEU A 187 3.47 0.65 -9.94
CA LEU A 187 3.48 0.43 -8.49
C LEU A 187 3.03 -1.00 -8.15
N ASP A 188 2.06 -1.55 -8.88
CA ASP A 188 1.61 -2.92 -8.70
C ASP A 188 2.67 -3.95 -9.03
N MET A 189 3.39 -3.72 -10.12
CA MET A 189 4.47 -4.59 -10.55
C MET A 189 5.64 -4.51 -9.55
N GLU A 190 6.08 -3.29 -9.26
CA GLU A 190 7.32 -3.05 -8.52
C GLU A 190 7.22 -3.34 -7.03
N LYS A 191 6.01 -3.31 -6.43
CA LYS A 191 5.84 -3.74 -5.04
C LYS A 191 6.24 -5.18 -4.78
N HIS A 192 6.31 -5.99 -5.85
CA HIS A 192 6.73 -7.38 -5.78
C HIS A 192 8.19 -7.60 -6.18
N LEU A 193 8.92 -6.55 -6.57
CA LEU A 193 10.35 -6.71 -6.84
C LEU A 193 11.06 -7.16 -5.55
N THR A 194 11.83 -8.23 -5.66
CA THR A 194 12.73 -8.69 -4.60
C THR A 194 13.93 -7.74 -4.50
N ALA A 195 14.78 -7.91 -3.48
CA ALA A 195 16.05 -7.20 -3.42
C ALA A 195 16.91 -7.43 -4.68
N ASP A 196 16.91 -8.66 -5.21
CA ASP A 196 17.59 -9.02 -6.46
C ASP A 196 16.93 -8.35 -7.66
N GLY A 197 15.59 -8.32 -7.70
CA GLY A 197 14.83 -7.64 -8.74
C GLY A 197 15.11 -6.13 -8.80
N ILE A 198 15.13 -5.46 -7.65
CA ILE A 198 15.50 -4.03 -7.53
C ILE A 198 16.94 -3.82 -7.99
N THR A 199 17.86 -4.68 -7.55
CA THR A 199 19.27 -4.62 -7.97
C THR A 199 19.41 -4.79 -9.48
N ALA A 200 18.73 -5.77 -10.06
CA ALA A 200 18.75 -6.05 -11.50
C ALA A 200 18.12 -4.92 -12.32
N ARG A 201 17.03 -4.32 -11.85
CA ARG A 201 16.43 -3.12 -12.46
C ARG A 201 17.42 -1.97 -12.46
N ASN A 202 18.01 -1.65 -11.31
CA ASN A 202 18.93 -0.53 -11.17
C ASN A 202 20.27 -0.76 -11.88
N ALA A 203 20.67 -2.03 -12.10
CA ALA A 203 21.84 -2.40 -12.88
C ALA A 203 21.57 -2.42 -14.39
N TYR A 204 20.31 -2.34 -14.83
CA TYR A 204 19.95 -2.45 -16.24
C TYR A 204 20.61 -1.37 -17.08
N GLN A 205 21.19 -1.79 -18.20
CA GLN A 205 21.84 -0.96 -19.20
C GLN A 205 21.29 -1.33 -20.57
N TYR A 206 20.85 -0.33 -21.32
CA TYR A 206 20.35 -0.51 -22.68
C TYR A 206 21.47 -0.25 -23.68
N ASP A 207 22.09 -1.30 -24.21
CA ASP A 207 23.17 -1.25 -25.22
C ASP A 207 24.43 -0.43 -24.85
N SER A 208 24.46 0.24 -23.69
CA SER A 208 25.56 1.09 -23.22
C SER A 208 25.49 1.34 -21.71
N SER A 209 26.64 1.54 -21.06
CA SER A 209 26.73 1.93 -19.64
C SER A 209 26.21 3.34 -19.36
N THR A 210 26.12 4.21 -20.37
CA THR A 210 25.52 5.55 -20.28
C THR A 210 24.00 5.53 -20.40
N ALA A 211 23.41 4.40 -20.79
CA ALA A 211 21.97 4.17 -20.87
C ALA A 211 21.49 3.26 -19.73
N LYS A 212 21.93 3.57 -18.51
CA LYS A 212 21.64 2.84 -17.29
C LYS A 212 20.38 3.37 -16.60
N TYR A 213 19.56 2.49 -16.02
CA TYR A 213 18.38 2.92 -15.27
C TYR A 213 18.73 3.98 -14.20
N GLY A 214 18.01 5.08 -14.22
CA GLY A 214 18.17 6.23 -13.33
C GLY A 214 19.28 7.22 -13.70
N THR A 215 20.06 6.97 -14.77
CA THR A 215 21.07 7.94 -15.24
C THR A 215 20.50 8.89 -16.27
N THR A 216 21.02 10.12 -16.28
CA THR A 216 20.66 11.13 -17.29
C THR A 216 21.51 11.01 -18.54
N LYS A 217 20.93 11.32 -19.70
CA LYS A 217 21.66 11.54 -20.95
C LYS A 217 21.18 12.82 -21.62
N THR A 218 22.13 13.60 -22.15
CA THR A 218 21.90 14.89 -22.80
C THR A 218 22.06 14.77 -24.31
N TYR A 219 21.11 15.33 -25.05
CA TYR A 219 21.11 15.36 -26.52
C TYR A 219 21.18 16.81 -27.04
N PRO A 220 22.21 17.16 -27.84
CA PRO A 220 22.33 18.49 -28.46
C PRO A 220 21.51 18.64 -29.76
N SER A 221 21.05 17.52 -30.32
CA SER A 221 20.19 17.39 -31.49
C SER A 221 19.10 16.36 -31.20
N ASN A 222 18.07 16.25 -32.05
CA ASN A 222 16.90 15.39 -31.79
C ASN A 222 16.29 15.69 -30.41
N THR A 223 15.86 16.93 -30.22
CA THR A 223 15.43 17.44 -28.91
C THR A 223 13.91 17.58 -28.78
N LYS A 224 13.13 16.95 -29.66
CA LYS A 224 11.67 16.95 -29.54
C LYS A 224 11.25 16.09 -28.35
N TYR A 225 10.19 16.47 -27.64
CA TYR A 225 9.60 15.67 -26.58
C TYR A 225 8.11 15.96 -26.43
N PRO A 226 7.25 15.03 -25.99
CA PRO A 226 5.85 15.31 -25.68
C PRO A 226 5.78 16.47 -24.67
N SER A 227 5.06 17.56 -24.93
CA SER A 227 5.16 18.78 -24.10
C SER A 227 4.95 18.51 -22.60
N LEU A 228 4.06 17.58 -22.25
CA LEU A 228 3.77 17.19 -20.87
C LEU A 228 4.87 16.37 -20.19
N TYR A 229 5.84 15.82 -20.94
CA TYR A 229 7.04 15.21 -20.37
C TYR A 229 7.77 16.16 -19.41
N ALA A 230 7.74 17.47 -19.69
CA ALA A 230 8.36 18.48 -18.83
C ALA A 230 7.84 18.48 -17.38
N ASN A 231 6.66 17.89 -17.12
CA ASN A 231 6.09 17.78 -15.78
C ASN A 231 6.54 16.51 -15.03
N GLN A 232 7.26 15.59 -15.68
CA GLN A 232 7.67 14.34 -15.06
C GLN A 232 8.96 14.49 -14.26
N LYS A 233 9.04 13.73 -13.18
CA LYS A 233 10.29 13.54 -12.45
C LYS A 233 11.33 12.93 -13.40
N GLY A 234 12.56 13.45 -13.38
CA GLY A 234 13.60 13.01 -14.31
C GLY A 234 13.60 13.72 -15.68
N ALA A 235 12.68 14.64 -15.94
CA ALA A 235 12.67 15.47 -17.15
C ALA A 235 13.64 16.66 -17.05
N GLY A 236 14.38 16.92 -18.13
CA GLY A 236 15.31 18.05 -18.20
C GLY A 236 15.41 18.74 -19.56
N PRO A 237 14.30 19.25 -20.13
CA PRO A 237 14.37 20.11 -21.30
C PRO A 237 15.13 21.41 -20.97
N ASN A 238 15.99 21.87 -21.90
CA ASN A 238 16.87 23.05 -21.71
C ASN A 238 17.86 22.92 -20.54
N ILE A 239 18.15 21.70 -20.09
CA ILE A 239 19.13 21.45 -19.04
C ILE A 239 20.36 20.83 -19.68
N THR A 240 21.53 21.43 -19.43
CA THR A 240 22.82 20.90 -19.88
C THR A 240 23.28 19.75 -18.98
N GLU A 241 24.20 18.92 -19.48
CA GLU A 241 24.76 17.80 -18.72
C GLU A 241 25.37 18.26 -17.37
N ALA A 242 26.09 19.38 -17.37
CA ALA A 242 26.71 19.96 -16.17
C ALA A 242 25.70 20.43 -15.10
N GLU A 243 24.46 20.73 -15.50
CA GLU A 243 23.40 21.21 -14.61
C GLU A 243 22.43 20.10 -14.17
N ALA A 244 22.48 18.94 -14.83
CA ALA A 244 21.52 17.85 -14.65
C ALA A 244 21.39 17.42 -13.18
N SER A 245 22.52 17.22 -12.48
CA SER A 245 22.53 16.81 -11.07
C SER A 245 21.93 17.81 -10.10
N LYS A 246 21.83 19.09 -10.49
CA LYS A 246 21.29 20.18 -9.66
C LYS A 246 19.83 20.50 -9.96
N LYS A 247 19.44 20.37 -11.23
CA LYS A 247 18.13 20.84 -11.73
C LYS A 247 17.13 19.71 -12.00
N ILE A 248 17.60 18.47 -12.19
CA ILE A 248 16.72 17.32 -12.42
C ILE A 248 16.57 16.55 -11.11
N THR A 249 15.34 16.39 -10.65
CA THR A 249 15.02 15.57 -9.49
C THR A 249 15.31 14.10 -9.78
N GLN A 250 16.32 13.53 -9.11
CA GLN A 250 16.62 12.10 -9.13
C GLN A 250 16.17 11.44 -7.82
N PRO A 251 15.15 10.58 -7.83
CA PRO A 251 14.69 9.86 -6.65
C PRO A 251 15.72 8.80 -6.20
N ASP A 252 15.62 8.35 -4.95
CA ASP A 252 16.35 7.18 -4.48
C ASP A 252 15.75 5.91 -5.11
N THR A 253 16.40 5.38 -6.14
CA THR A 253 15.93 4.18 -6.85
C THR A 253 16.15 2.89 -6.06
N THR A 254 16.74 2.94 -4.88
CA THR A 254 16.84 1.79 -3.97
C THR A 254 15.69 1.74 -2.97
N LYS A 255 14.95 2.85 -2.81
CA LYS A 255 13.89 3.01 -1.81
C LYS A 255 12.58 3.36 -2.50
N GLY A 256 11.75 2.34 -2.69
CA GLY A 256 10.39 2.49 -3.15
C GLY A 256 10.13 1.97 -4.57
N ASN A 257 8.86 1.99 -4.90
CA ASN A 257 8.28 1.51 -6.15
C ASN A 257 7.86 2.71 -6.99
N ASP A 258 7.93 2.58 -8.31
CA ASP A 258 7.65 3.67 -9.25
C ASP A 258 8.33 4.99 -8.86
N PRO A 259 9.68 5.01 -8.72
CA PRO A 259 10.39 6.13 -8.08
C PRO A 259 10.26 7.45 -8.87
N TYR A 260 10.05 7.35 -10.19
CA TYR A 260 9.85 8.48 -11.10
C TYR A 260 8.37 8.85 -11.29
N GLU A 261 7.46 8.19 -10.58
CA GLU A 261 6.02 8.48 -10.58
C GLU A 261 5.39 8.34 -11.98
N GLU A 262 5.85 7.34 -12.73
CA GLU A 262 5.49 7.08 -14.12
C GLU A 262 4.03 6.63 -14.27
N SER A 263 3.44 6.10 -13.20
CA SER A 263 2.01 5.74 -13.11
C SER A 263 1.09 6.90 -12.73
N LYS A 264 1.63 8.06 -12.32
CA LYS A 264 0.82 9.23 -11.92
C LYS A 264 0.36 10.07 -13.12
N PRO A 265 -0.62 10.96 -12.91
CA PRO A 265 -1.02 11.94 -13.91
C PRO A 265 0.18 12.78 -14.38
N ILE A 266 0.25 13.04 -15.69
CA ILE A 266 1.34 13.83 -16.30
C ILE A 266 0.98 15.31 -16.47
N VAL A 267 -0.31 15.63 -16.33
CA VAL A 267 -0.82 16.98 -16.51
C VAL A 267 -0.47 17.87 -15.31
N PRO A 268 -0.34 19.20 -15.48
CA PRO A 268 -0.05 20.12 -14.38
C PRO A 268 -1.06 20.02 -13.24
N LYS A 269 -0.61 20.29 -12.01
CA LYS A 269 -1.50 20.31 -10.83
C LYS A 269 -2.70 21.24 -11.08
N GLY A 270 -3.90 20.76 -10.80
CA GLY A 270 -5.15 21.51 -11.00
C GLY A 270 -5.75 21.37 -12.40
N THR A 271 -5.15 20.56 -13.28
CA THR A 271 -5.74 20.17 -14.56
C THR A 271 -6.20 18.72 -14.54
N THR A 272 -6.97 18.30 -15.54
CA THR A 272 -7.59 16.98 -15.61
C THR A 272 -7.08 16.19 -16.81
N GLU A 273 -6.90 14.88 -16.64
CA GLU A 273 -6.79 13.93 -17.74
C GLU A 273 -8.21 13.46 -18.16
N PRO A 274 -8.42 13.05 -19.42
CA PRO A 274 -7.46 13.04 -20.51
C PRO A 274 -7.28 14.43 -21.13
N THR A 275 -6.18 14.63 -21.85
CA THR A 275 -5.88 15.83 -22.63
C THR A 275 -5.91 15.55 -24.13
N ASN A 276 -6.21 16.55 -24.95
CA ASN A 276 -6.03 16.49 -26.40
C ASN A 276 -4.73 17.19 -26.87
N ASP A 277 -3.85 17.56 -25.93
CA ASP A 277 -2.55 18.14 -26.23
C ASP A 277 -1.66 17.09 -26.92
N SER A 278 -1.40 17.34 -28.20
CA SER A 278 -0.54 16.55 -29.08
C SER A 278 0.74 17.28 -29.46
N THR A 279 1.07 18.38 -28.77
CA THR A 279 2.23 19.21 -29.06
C THR A 279 3.52 18.58 -28.54
N TYR A 280 4.64 18.96 -29.17
CA TYR A 280 5.98 18.65 -28.69
C TYR A 280 6.76 19.93 -28.36
N GLY A 281 7.59 19.86 -27.33
CA GLY A 281 8.60 20.88 -27.03
C GLY A 281 9.87 20.67 -27.84
N THR A 282 10.74 21.68 -27.88
CA THR A 282 12.00 21.68 -28.65
C THR A 282 13.21 22.16 -27.84
N GLY A 283 13.13 22.07 -26.51
CA GLY A 283 14.17 22.54 -25.61
C GLY A 283 15.55 21.94 -25.93
N ASN A 284 16.57 22.79 -26.08
CA ASN A 284 17.89 22.39 -26.56
C ASN A 284 18.99 22.91 -25.60
N PRO A 285 19.81 22.02 -24.99
CA PRO A 285 19.77 20.56 -25.14
C PRO A 285 18.58 19.91 -24.42
N LEU A 286 18.26 18.68 -24.83
CA LEU A 286 17.29 17.84 -24.14
C LEU A 286 18.04 16.85 -23.24
N THR A 287 17.93 17.00 -21.92
CA THR A 287 18.39 15.98 -20.97
C THR A 287 17.20 15.16 -20.51
N VAL A 288 17.34 13.84 -20.57
CA VAL A 288 16.33 12.89 -20.11
C VAL A 288 16.93 11.89 -19.14
N THR A 289 16.09 11.32 -18.27
CA THR A 289 16.48 10.22 -17.39
C THR A 289 16.05 8.89 -18.00
N GLN A 290 16.97 7.92 -18.08
CA GLN A 290 16.67 6.55 -18.50
C GLN A 290 15.81 5.87 -17.43
N THR A 291 14.53 5.66 -17.71
CA THR A 291 13.64 4.90 -16.82
C THR A 291 13.26 3.55 -17.41
N TYR A 292 13.54 3.31 -18.69
CA TYR A 292 13.36 2.00 -19.29
C TYR A 292 14.16 0.91 -18.59
N TYR A 293 13.52 -0.24 -18.42
CA TYR A 293 14.20 -1.50 -18.15
C TYR A 293 13.48 -2.64 -18.86
N TYR A 294 14.24 -3.68 -19.20
CA TYR A 294 13.70 -4.98 -19.58
C TYR A 294 14.01 -5.95 -18.46
N ARG A 295 13.02 -6.56 -17.80
CA ARG A 295 13.24 -7.54 -16.71
C ARG A 295 12.33 -8.75 -16.85
N PRO A 296 12.86 -9.99 -16.80
CA PRO A 296 12.03 -11.19 -16.74
C PRO A 296 11.14 -11.20 -15.49
N ILE A 297 9.88 -11.58 -15.66
CA ILE A 297 8.93 -11.78 -14.57
C ILE A 297 9.06 -13.22 -14.10
N ASN A 298 9.97 -13.45 -13.15
CA ASN A 298 10.28 -14.75 -12.57
C ASN A 298 10.46 -14.64 -11.06
N ASP A 299 10.61 -15.78 -10.37
CA ASP A 299 10.72 -15.83 -8.91
C ASP A 299 11.91 -15.02 -8.38
N THR A 300 13.04 -15.02 -9.09
CA THR A 300 14.21 -14.22 -8.68
C THR A 300 13.88 -12.74 -8.63
N ASN A 301 13.19 -12.21 -9.64
CA ASN A 301 12.92 -10.77 -9.73
C ASN A 301 11.66 -10.34 -8.98
N TYR A 302 10.59 -11.14 -9.00
CA TYR A 302 9.24 -10.76 -8.52
C TYR A 302 8.71 -11.67 -7.40
N GLY A 303 9.48 -12.66 -6.95
CA GLY A 303 9.04 -13.64 -5.96
C GLY A 303 7.78 -14.39 -6.41
N THR A 304 6.94 -14.76 -5.45
CA THR A 304 5.71 -15.53 -5.68
C THR A 304 4.73 -14.85 -6.65
N ALA A 305 4.73 -13.51 -6.71
CA ALA A 305 3.84 -12.77 -7.61
C ALA A 305 4.18 -12.99 -9.09
N SER A 306 5.39 -13.48 -9.40
CA SER A 306 5.80 -13.80 -10.77
C SER A 306 4.80 -14.73 -11.47
N SER A 307 4.28 -15.73 -10.76
CA SER A 307 3.31 -16.72 -11.25
C SER A 307 1.93 -16.14 -11.62
N ILE A 308 1.67 -14.91 -11.16
CA ILE A 308 0.41 -14.18 -11.38
C ILE A 308 0.60 -13.05 -12.40
N LEU A 309 1.77 -12.41 -12.37
CA LEU A 309 2.14 -11.30 -13.23
C LEU A 309 2.58 -11.77 -14.62
N ALA A 310 3.33 -12.87 -14.71
CA ALA A 310 3.80 -13.40 -15.97
C ALA A 310 2.63 -13.92 -16.81
N ASN A 311 2.58 -13.55 -18.08
CA ASN A 311 1.54 -14.01 -19.00
C ASN A 311 2.08 -14.17 -20.42
N SER A 312 1.53 -15.13 -21.17
CA SER A 312 1.86 -15.29 -22.60
C SER A 312 1.25 -14.19 -23.47
N THR A 313 0.15 -13.58 -23.03
CA THR A 313 -0.49 -12.47 -23.71
C THR A 313 0.08 -11.15 -23.21
N LYS A 314 0.62 -10.35 -24.12
CA LYS A 314 1.12 -9.00 -23.84
C LYS A 314 0.00 -8.06 -23.39
N PHE A 315 0.23 -7.34 -22.29
CA PHE A 315 -0.69 -6.38 -21.72
C PHE A 315 -0.03 -5.04 -21.42
N TRP A 316 -0.85 -3.98 -21.39
CA TRP A 316 -0.44 -2.66 -20.95
C TRP A 316 -0.25 -2.61 -19.44
N VAL A 317 0.81 -1.94 -19.00
CA VAL A 317 1.00 -1.50 -17.62
C VAL A 317 0.75 0.01 -17.62
N ALA A 318 -0.13 0.49 -16.74
CA ALA A 318 -0.52 1.89 -16.64
C ALA A 318 0.61 2.75 -16.05
N ALA A 319 1.65 2.96 -16.86
CA ALA A 319 2.80 3.78 -16.58
C ALA A 319 3.54 4.13 -17.88
N ARG A 320 4.34 5.19 -17.80
CA ARG A 320 5.21 5.65 -18.89
C ARG A 320 6.63 5.13 -18.71
N ASP A 321 7.46 5.35 -19.71
CA ASP A 321 8.91 5.18 -19.63
C ASP A 321 9.66 6.07 -20.62
N VAL A 322 10.96 6.22 -20.36
CA VAL A 322 11.88 7.00 -21.20
C VAL A 322 13.13 6.17 -21.48
N HIS A 323 13.49 6.09 -22.77
CA HIS A 323 14.65 5.33 -23.23
C HIS A 323 15.72 6.29 -23.75
N THR A 324 16.97 6.08 -23.33
CA THR A 324 18.15 6.78 -23.82
C THR A 324 18.85 5.90 -24.85
N ARG A 325 18.75 6.28 -26.14
CA ARG A 325 19.44 5.59 -27.23
C ARG A 325 20.72 6.33 -27.59
N SER A 326 21.45 5.88 -28.61
CA SER A 326 22.70 6.52 -29.06
C SER A 326 22.49 8.01 -29.38
N ASP A 327 21.52 8.32 -30.24
CA ASP A 327 21.39 9.64 -30.90
C ASP A 327 20.06 10.35 -30.64
N TYR A 328 19.12 9.70 -29.97
CA TYR A 328 17.80 10.23 -29.64
C TYR A 328 17.24 9.57 -28.37
N ALA A 329 16.22 10.19 -27.78
CA ALA A 329 15.42 9.62 -26.71
C ALA A 329 14.10 9.07 -27.26
N THR A 330 13.51 8.09 -26.57
CA THR A 330 12.12 7.67 -26.81
C THR A 330 11.28 7.83 -25.56
N PHE A 331 10.01 8.13 -25.78
CA PHE A 331 8.98 8.32 -24.77
C PHE A 331 7.91 7.26 -25.01
N GLY A 332 7.66 6.43 -24.02
CA GLY A 332 6.87 5.20 -24.18
C GLY A 332 5.87 4.94 -23.07
N LEU A 333 5.20 3.81 -23.24
CA LEU A 333 4.32 3.20 -22.25
C LEU A 333 4.87 1.84 -21.84
N ARG A 334 4.72 1.50 -20.56
CA ARG A 334 5.12 0.21 -20.01
C ARG A 334 4.21 -0.91 -20.52
N ILE A 335 4.80 -2.06 -20.79
CA ILE A 335 4.10 -3.29 -21.16
C ILE A 335 4.70 -4.48 -20.42
N ALA A 336 3.91 -5.54 -20.31
CA ALA A 336 4.38 -6.79 -19.75
C ALA A 336 3.81 -8.01 -20.46
N ASP A 337 4.60 -9.09 -20.44
CA ASP A 337 4.22 -10.46 -20.81
C ASP A 337 4.88 -11.43 -19.82
N THR A 338 5.83 -12.25 -20.27
CA THR A 338 6.80 -12.95 -19.43
C THR A 338 7.94 -12.03 -18.96
N ASN A 339 7.98 -10.80 -19.47
CA ASN A 339 8.94 -9.76 -19.10
C ASN A 339 8.21 -8.44 -18.86
N ALA A 340 8.75 -7.58 -18.01
CA ALA A 340 8.37 -6.19 -17.87
C ALA A 340 9.30 -5.31 -18.72
N TYR A 341 8.72 -4.50 -19.59
CA TYR A 341 9.44 -3.62 -20.52
C TYR A 341 8.55 -2.44 -20.98
N GLY A 342 8.80 -1.92 -22.18
CA GLY A 342 8.21 -0.69 -22.67
C GLY A 342 8.02 -0.67 -24.18
N CYS A 343 7.17 0.24 -24.62
CA CYS A 343 6.80 0.43 -26.02
C CYS A 343 6.85 1.91 -26.39
N ASN A 344 7.57 2.22 -27.47
CA ASN A 344 7.79 3.59 -27.91
C ASN A 344 6.51 4.22 -28.48
N MET A 345 6.19 5.44 -28.04
CA MET A 345 5.08 6.25 -28.55
C MET A 345 5.58 7.45 -29.35
N PHE A 346 6.66 8.08 -28.90
CA PHE A 346 7.23 9.27 -29.54
C PHE A 346 8.77 9.27 -29.44
N TYR A 347 9.42 9.73 -30.49
CA TYR A 347 10.88 9.76 -30.60
C TYR A 347 11.36 11.21 -30.66
N SER A 348 12.51 11.50 -30.09
CA SER A 348 12.99 12.89 -29.99
C SER A 348 13.51 13.48 -31.31
N ASN A 349 13.64 12.66 -32.35
CA ASN A 349 13.80 13.10 -33.74
C ASN A 349 12.47 13.55 -34.39
N GLY A 350 11.33 13.19 -33.79
CA GLY A 350 9.97 13.52 -34.25
C GLY A 350 9.21 12.35 -34.85
N ASP A 351 9.82 11.17 -34.94
CA ASP A 351 9.10 9.97 -35.35
C ASP A 351 8.06 9.59 -34.28
N THR A 352 7.08 8.79 -34.69
CA THR A 352 6.03 8.32 -33.79
C THR A 352 5.89 6.81 -33.85
N GLY A 353 5.34 6.26 -32.77
CA GLY A 353 5.08 4.84 -32.63
C GLY A 353 3.70 4.60 -32.03
N GLY A 354 3.41 3.32 -31.82
CA GLY A 354 2.19 2.87 -31.19
C GLY A 354 2.19 1.36 -31.08
N SER A 355 1.32 0.82 -30.24
CA SER A 355 1.13 -0.62 -30.13
C SER A 355 -0.31 -0.92 -29.73
N THR A 356 -0.65 -2.20 -29.84
CA THR A 356 -1.89 -2.80 -29.39
C THR A 356 -1.55 -3.81 -28.32
N CYS A 357 -2.17 -3.71 -27.15
CA CYS A 357 -2.03 -4.68 -26.07
C CYS A 357 -3.37 -4.88 -25.36
N ALA A 358 -3.52 -6.02 -24.68
CA ALA A 358 -4.64 -6.24 -23.76
C ALA A 358 -4.51 -5.35 -22.51
N LEU A 359 -5.57 -5.24 -21.72
CA LEU A 359 -5.53 -4.67 -20.38
C LEU A 359 -5.45 -5.78 -19.33
N ARG A 360 -5.03 -5.42 -18.12
CA ARG A 360 -4.94 -6.33 -16.99
C ARG A 360 -5.64 -5.72 -15.77
N PRO A 361 -6.95 -5.94 -15.62
CA PRO A 361 -7.74 -5.38 -14.52
C PRO A 361 -7.22 -5.78 -13.12
N VAL A 362 -7.22 -4.81 -12.22
CA VAL A 362 -6.91 -4.91 -10.78
C VAL A 362 -8.03 -4.23 -9.99
N VAL A 363 -8.41 -4.81 -8.85
CA VAL A 363 -9.39 -4.24 -7.90
C VAL A 363 -8.80 -4.31 -6.51
N SER A 364 -8.83 -3.20 -5.77
CA SER A 364 -8.43 -3.16 -4.36
C SER A 364 -9.67 -3.39 -3.49
N LEU A 365 -9.72 -4.52 -2.81
CA LEU A 365 -10.82 -4.91 -1.94
C LEU A 365 -10.52 -4.50 -0.50
N PRO A 366 -11.32 -3.64 0.15
CA PRO A 366 -11.16 -3.38 1.57
C PRO A 366 -11.54 -4.62 2.40
N SER A 367 -10.88 -4.80 3.54
CA SER A 367 -11.07 -5.95 4.45
C SER A 367 -12.53 -6.21 4.82
N ARG A 368 -13.35 -5.16 4.95
CA ARG A 368 -14.80 -5.24 5.23
C ARG A 368 -15.60 -6.05 4.21
N LEU A 369 -15.06 -6.24 3.00
CA LEU A 369 -15.67 -7.05 1.94
C LEU A 369 -15.21 -8.51 1.98
N LEU A 370 -14.19 -8.84 2.76
CA LEU A 370 -13.68 -10.19 2.88
C LEU A 370 -14.52 -10.95 3.93
N THR A 371 -14.71 -12.26 3.75
CA THR A 371 -15.40 -13.09 4.75
C THR A 371 -14.48 -14.03 5.52
N GLY A 372 -13.28 -14.31 4.98
CA GLY A 372 -12.44 -15.41 5.48
C GLY A 372 -13.03 -16.80 5.20
N GLU A 373 -14.06 -16.91 4.36
CA GLU A 373 -14.66 -18.17 3.92
C GLU A 373 -14.29 -18.44 2.45
N GLN A 374 -14.23 -19.72 2.08
CA GLN A 374 -13.96 -20.14 0.71
C GLN A 374 -15.08 -21.00 0.14
N THR A 375 -15.38 -20.81 -1.14
CA THR A 375 -16.20 -21.73 -1.94
C THR A 375 -15.37 -22.20 -3.11
N ASN A 376 -15.26 -23.52 -3.31
CA ASN A 376 -14.45 -24.14 -4.37
C ASN A 376 -12.99 -23.66 -4.39
N GLY A 377 -12.38 -23.44 -3.21
CA GLY A 377 -10.99 -22.99 -3.09
C GLY A 377 -10.75 -21.52 -3.43
N ALA A 378 -11.81 -20.71 -3.59
CA ALA A 378 -11.73 -19.28 -3.81
C ALA A 378 -12.37 -18.49 -2.66
N TRP A 379 -11.72 -17.41 -2.23
CA TRP A 379 -12.20 -16.54 -1.16
C TRP A 379 -13.51 -15.84 -1.54
N ASN A 380 -14.49 -15.90 -0.66
CA ASN A 380 -15.77 -15.24 -0.84
C ASN A 380 -15.71 -13.77 -0.41
N LEU A 381 -16.58 -12.98 -1.02
CA LEU A 381 -16.80 -11.59 -0.66
C LEU A 381 -18.16 -11.44 0.01
N SER A 382 -18.20 -10.61 1.03
CA SER A 382 -19.44 -10.20 1.68
C SER A 382 -20.08 -9.07 0.87
N LYS A 383 -21.41 -9.08 0.80
CA LYS A 383 -22.18 -7.96 0.25
C LYS A 383 -22.16 -6.76 1.18
#